data_AF-A0AAU7V0Q3-F1
#
_entry.id   AF-A0AAU7V0Q3-F1
#
_cell.length_a   1.000
_cell.length_b   1.000
_cell.length_c   1.000
_cell.angle_alpha   90.00
_cell.angle_beta   90.00
_cell.angle_gamma   90.00
#
_symmetry.space_group_name_H-M   'P 1'
#
loop_
_entity.id
_entity.type
_entity.pdbx_description
1 polymer ?
#
loop_
_entity_poly.entity_id
_entity_poly.type
_entity_poly.pdbx_seq_one_letter_code
_entity_poly.pdbx_strand_id
1 'polypeptide(L)'
;MTVDPATAAPLASPVDVQPRRGLVALLVLDGALCALLSVFYLGVYIAGVPFPITILLAGLVNLLLVMALRAETGSLRSATLPLLAWAVVFLVCLVGGPGGDQLALGDWRTLLLPVAALAPAGGYLFSARIREITQAVGGTQPAPRP
;
A
#
# COMPACT_ATOMS: atom_id res chain seq x y z
N MET A 1 47.42 -2.87 29.56
CA MET A 1 46.52 -3.24 28.46
C MET A 1 45.99 -1.96 27.82
N THR A 2 46.65 -1.50 26.78
CA THR A 2 46.25 -0.33 25.98
C THR A 2 45.28 -0.82 24.91
N VAL A 3 44.01 -0.43 25.01
CA VAL A 3 43.02 -0.72 23.96
C VAL A 3 43.41 0.13 22.76
N ASP A 4 43.76 -0.52 21.66
CA ASP A 4 44.10 0.11 20.38
C ASP A 4 42.84 0.79 19.80
N PRO A 5 42.84 2.12 19.56
CA PRO A 5 41.70 2.80 18.94
C PRO A 5 41.43 2.35 17.50
N ALA A 6 42.32 1.58 16.86
CA ALA A 6 42.13 1.06 15.51
C ALA A 6 41.18 -0.16 15.41
N THR A 7 40.78 -0.77 16.53
CA THR A 7 39.80 -1.89 16.55
C THR A 7 38.34 -1.41 16.63
N ALA A 8 38.09 -0.10 16.71
CA ALA A 8 36.76 0.44 16.43
C ALA A 8 36.53 0.39 14.91
N ALA A 9 36.28 -0.82 14.39
CA ALA A 9 35.71 -0.99 13.07
C ALA A 9 34.53 -0.01 12.94
N PRO A 10 34.45 0.78 11.85
CA PRO A 10 33.31 1.65 11.62
C PRO A 10 32.05 0.79 11.71
N LEU A 11 31.27 0.95 12.80
CA LEU A 11 29.91 0.41 12.87
C LEU A 11 29.24 0.92 11.60
N ALA A 12 28.94 0.01 10.69
CA ALA A 12 28.55 0.26 9.31
C ALA A 12 27.88 1.64 9.16
N SER A 13 28.46 2.51 8.33
CA SER A 13 27.77 3.73 7.91
C SER A 13 26.33 3.34 7.59
N PRO A 14 25.29 4.02 8.14
CA PRO A 14 23.92 3.68 7.82
C PRO A 14 23.86 3.65 6.30
N VAL A 15 23.69 2.45 5.74
CA VAL A 15 23.68 2.27 4.29
C VAL A 15 22.61 3.23 3.82
N ASP A 16 23.01 4.25 3.05
CA ASP A 16 22.05 5.13 2.40
C ASP A 16 21.26 4.23 1.45
N VAL A 17 20.14 3.71 1.94
CA VAL A 17 19.23 2.88 1.14
C VAL A 17 18.49 3.87 0.25
N GLN A 18 19.14 4.26 -0.84
CA GLN A 18 18.49 5.05 -1.87
C GLN A 18 17.26 4.24 -2.34
N PRO A 19 16.06 4.84 -2.39
CA PRO A 19 14.87 4.13 -2.82
C PRO A 19 15.10 3.53 -4.20
N ARG A 20 15.00 2.20 -4.29
CA ARG A 20 15.28 1.47 -5.52
C ARG A 20 14.14 1.76 -6.50
N ARG A 21 14.38 2.65 -7.47
CA ARG A 21 13.38 3.08 -8.47
C ARG A 21 12.69 1.89 -9.16
N GLY A 22 13.44 0.81 -9.42
CA GLY A 22 12.89 -0.43 -9.98
C GLY A 22 11.87 -1.12 -9.08
N LEU A 23 12.13 -1.21 -7.77
CA LEU A 23 11.15 -1.76 -6.81
C LEU A 23 9.91 -0.89 -6.74
N VAL A 24 10.08 0.44 -6.67
CA VAL A 24 8.94 1.38 -6.66
C VAL A 24 8.06 1.18 -7.90
N ALA A 25 8.67 1.10 -9.09
CA ALA A 25 7.94 0.85 -10.33
C ALA A 25 7.22 -0.51 -10.32
N LEU A 26 7.89 -1.56 -9.81
CA LEU A 26 7.30 -2.90 -9.69
C LEU A 26 6.10 -2.92 -8.72
N LEU A 27 6.22 -2.26 -7.56
CA LEU A 27 5.15 -2.12 -6.57
C LEU A 27 3.92 -1.38 -7.14
N VAL A 28 4.14 -0.34 -7.95
CA VAL A 28 3.08 0.41 -8.61
C VAL A 28 2.42 -0.43 -9.71
N LEU A 29 3.22 -1.13 -10.51
CA LEU A 29 2.73 -2.05 -11.54
C LEU A 29 1.95 -3.22 -10.93
N ASP A 30 2.40 -3.75 -9.79
CA ASP A 30 1.71 -4.82 -9.07
C ASP A 30 0.33 -4.37 -8.56
N GLY A 31 0.22 -3.12 -8.07
CA GLY A 31 -1.08 -2.51 -7.73
C GLY A 31 -2.03 -2.44 -8.94
N ALA A 32 -1.53 -2.05 -10.11
CA ALA A 32 -2.30 -2.07 -11.35
C ALA A 32 -2.72 -3.48 -11.77
N LEU A 33 -1.80 -4.46 -11.69
CA LEU A 33 -2.08 -5.85 -12.02
C LEU A 33 -3.07 -6.48 -11.03
N CYS A 34 -2.97 -6.15 -9.75
CA CYS A 34 -3.90 -6.56 -8.72
C CYS A 34 -5.33 -6.08 -9.01
N ALA A 35 -5.51 -4.83 -9.44
CA ALA A 35 -6.82 -4.31 -9.87
C ALA A 35 -7.38 -5.10 -11.05
N LEU A 36 -6.55 -5.35 -12.05
CA LEU A 36 -6.95 -6.12 -13.23
C LEU A 36 -7.40 -7.53 -12.83
N LEU A 37 -6.58 -8.27 -12.09
CA LEU A 37 -6.93 -9.62 -11.63
C LEU A 37 -8.19 -9.61 -10.76
N SER A 38 -8.35 -8.62 -9.89
CA SER A 38 -9.53 -8.51 -9.02
C SER A 38 -10.82 -8.36 -9.81
N VAL A 39 -10.78 -7.56 -10.88
CA VAL A 39 -11.90 -7.37 -11.80
C VAL A 39 -12.21 -8.66 -12.58
N PHE A 40 -11.19 -9.28 -13.17
CA PHE A 40 -11.37 -10.50 -13.97
C PHE A 40 -11.92 -11.68 -13.14
N TYR A 41 -11.49 -11.81 -11.90
CA TYR A 41 -11.88 -12.90 -11.02
C TYR A 41 -13.01 -12.52 -10.03
N LEU A 42 -13.67 -11.36 -10.20
CA LEU A 42 -14.77 -10.95 -9.33
C LEU A 42 -15.98 -11.90 -9.41
N GLY A 43 -16.16 -12.52 -10.58
CA GLY A 43 -17.21 -13.49 -10.89
C GLY A 43 -16.80 -14.95 -10.67
N VAL A 44 -15.88 -15.26 -9.75
CA VAL A 44 -15.61 -16.66 -9.40
C VAL A 44 -16.80 -17.24 -8.63
N TYR A 45 -17.38 -18.32 -9.17
CA TYR A 45 -18.45 -19.09 -8.53
C TYR A 45 -17.92 -20.44 -8.07
N ILE A 46 -18.27 -20.83 -6.86
CA ILE A 46 -18.03 -22.17 -6.33
C ILE A 46 -19.41 -22.80 -6.10
N ALA A 47 -19.71 -23.88 -6.81
CA ALA A 47 -21.01 -24.57 -6.74
C ALA A 47 -22.22 -23.64 -6.99
N GLY A 48 -22.08 -22.66 -7.89
CA GLY A 48 -23.14 -21.68 -8.21
C GLY A 48 -23.30 -20.54 -7.19
N VAL A 49 -22.55 -20.56 -6.09
CA VAL A 49 -22.49 -19.46 -5.12
C VAL A 49 -21.30 -18.57 -5.45
N PRO A 50 -21.49 -17.24 -5.53
CA PRO A 50 -20.38 -16.34 -5.73
C PRO A 50 -19.41 -16.34 -4.56
N PHE A 51 -18.11 -16.50 -4.83
CA PHE A 51 -17.08 -16.62 -3.81
C PHE A 51 -16.13 -15.40 -3.83
N PRO A 52 -16.25 -14.44 -2.89
CA PRO A 52 -15.57 -13.15 -2.94
C PRO A 52 -14.11 -13.19 -2.44
N ILE A 53 -13.37 -14.26 -2.73
CA ILE A 53 -11.98 -14.40 -2.26
C ILE A 53 -11.05 -13.32 -2.85
N THR A 54 -11.35 -12.88 -4.07
CA THR A 54 -10.59 -11.85 -4.79
C THR A 54 -10.68 -10.49 -4.12
N ILE A 55 -11.81 -10.18 -3.48
CA ILE A 55 -12.01 -8.97 -2.69
C ILE A 55 -11.07 -8.96 -1.48
N LEU A 56 -10.98 -10.09 -0.77
CA LEU A 56 -10.13 -10.21 0.42
C LEU A 56 -8.65 -10.15 0.03
N LEU A 57 -8.28 -10.84 -1.05
CA LEU A 57 -6.93 -10.80 -1.60
C LEU A 57 -6.53 -9.39 -2.05
N ALA A 58 -7.42 -8.66 -2.73
CA ALA A 58 -7.17 -7.29 -3.14
C ALA A 58 -6.85 -6.37 -1.94
N GLY A 59 -7.65 -6.48 -0.86
CA GLY A 59 -7.41 -5.73 0.38
C GLY A 59 -6.07 -6.07 1.03
N LEU A 60 -5.72 -7.35 1.08
CA LEU A 60 -4.45 -7.81 1.65
C LEU A 60 -3.25 -7.35 0.81
N VAL A 61 -3.30 -7.55 -0.51
CA VAL A 61 -2.22 -7.17 -1.42
C VAL A 61 -2.01 -5.66 -1.38
N ASN A 62 -3.06 -4.84 -1.48
CA ASN A 62 -2.92 -3.39 -1.41
C ASN A 62 -2.33 -2.91 -0.08
N LEU A 63 -2.70 -3.54 1.04
CA LEU A 63 -2.06 -3.23 2.33
C LEU A 63 -0.55 -3.53 2.31
N LEU A 64 -0.17 -4.71 1.81
CA LEU A 64 1.23 -5.11 1.73
C LEU A 64 2.05 -4.22 0.79
N LEU A 65 1.49 -3.81 -0.35
CA LEU A 65 2.13 -2.89 -1.30
C LEU A 65 2.41 -1.52 -0.67
N VAL A 66 1.44 -0.97 0.07
CA VAL A 66 1.60 0.30 0.79
C VAL A 66 2.66 0.20 1.87
N MET A 67 2.66 -0.90 2.65
CA MET A 67 3.67 -1.14 3.68
C MET A 67 5.07 -1.26 3.08
N ALA A 68 5.23 -2.05 2.02
CA ALA A 68 6.51 -2.26 1.34
C ALA A 68 7.04 -0.95 0.73
N LEU A 69 6.20 -0.19 0.03
CA LEU A 69 6.63 1.06 -0.58
C LEU A 69 6.95 2.14 0.46
N ARG A 70 6.23 2.18 1.59
CA ARG A 70 6.58 3.05 2.72
C ARG A 70 7.92 2.67 3.33
N ALA A 71 8.20 1.38 3.49
CA ALA A 71 9.48 0.89 4.00
C ALA A 71 10.65 1.28 3.08
N GLU A 72 10.45 1.22 1.76
CA GLU A 72 11.46 1.58 0.77
C GLU A 72 11.68 3.10 0.61
N THR A 73 10.62 3.91 0.71
CA THR A 73 10.70 5.35 0.40
C THR A 73 10.77 6.26 1.63
N GLY A 74 10.40 5.76 2.82
CA GLY A 74 10.25 6.56 4.04
C GLY A 74 9.15 7.62 3.98
N SER A 75 8.45 7.76 2.84
CA SER A 75 7.49 8.83 2.57
C SER A 75 6.07 8.29 2.55
N LEU A 76 5.22 8.91 3.38
CA LEU A 76 3.81 8.56 3.39
C LEU A 76 3.10 8.88 2.07
N ARG A 77 3.56 9.91 1.37
CA ARG A 77 2.97 10.33 0.09
C ARG A 77 3.32 9.38 -1.03
N SER A 78 4.54 8.84 -1.03
CA SER A 78 4.95 7.86 -2.04
C SER A 78 4.24 6.52 -1.85
N ALA A 79 3.97 6.14 -0.60
CA ALA A 79 3.26 4.91 -0.26
C ALA A 79 1.85 4.80 -0.86
N THR A 80 1.22 5.90 -1.31
CA THR A 80 -0.12 5.87 -1.92
C THR A 80 -0.10 5.53 -3.42
N LEU A 81 1.06 5.52 -4.07
CA LEU A 81 1.18 5.30 -5.53
C LEU A 81 0.55 3.97 -6.01
N PRO A 82 0.75 2.82 -5.32
CA PRO A 82 0.15 1.56 -5.74
C PRO A 82 -1.38 1.59 -5.64
N LEU A 83 -1.93 2.26 -4.61
CA LEU A 83 -3.38 2.44 -4.47
C LEU A 83 -3.96 3.31 -5.58
N LEU A 84 -3.24 4.37 -5.96
CA LEU A 84 -3.62 5.23 -7.08
C LEU A 84 -3.63 4.44 -8.40
N ALA A 85 -2.58 3.65 -8.66
CA ALA A 85 -2.53 2.80 -9.83
C ALA A 85 -3.67 1.76 -9.86
N TRP A 86 -3.92 1.12 -8.72
CA TRP A 86 -5.04 0.20 -8.55
C TRP A 86 -6.38 0.89 -8.86
N ALA A 87 -6.63 2.06 -8.28
CA ALA A 87 -7.88 2.80 -8.45
C ALA A 87 -8.09 3.26 -9.91
N VAL A 88 -7.03 3.73 -10.57
CA VAL A 88 -7.10 4.12 -11.99
C VAL A 88 -7.48 2.92 -12.86
N VAL A 89 -6.81 1.77 -12.69
CA VAL A 89 -7.15 0.56 -13.46
C VAL A 89 -8.56 0.10 -13.18
N PHE A 90 -8.99 0.07 -11.91
CA PHE A 90 -10.36 -0.30 -11.55
C PHE A 90 -11.40 0.62 -12.20
N LEU A 91 -11.17 1.95 -12.19
CA LEU A 91 -12.08 2.92 -12.82
C LEU A 91 -12.13 2.76 -14.34
N VAL A 92 -11.00 2.48 -14.99
CA VAL A 92 -10.95 2.18 -16.43
C VAL A 92 -11.78 0.92 -16.73
N CYS A 93 -11.64 -0.12 -15.92
CA CYS A 93 -12.45 -1.33 -16.03
C CYS A 93 -13.94 -1.09 -15.73
N LEU A 94 -14.29 -0.10 -14.91
CA LEU A 94 -15.69 0.23 -14.61
C LEU A 94 -16.39 0.90 -15.80
N VAL A 95 -15.67 1.73 -16.56
CA VAL A 95 -16.22 2.50 -17.69
C VAL A 95 -16.34 1.66 -18.96
N GLY A 96 -15.44 0.70 -19.19
CA GLY A 96 -15.43 -0.10 -20.42
C GLY A 96 -14.82 -1.47 -20.21
N GLY A 97 -15.37 -2.23 -19.26
CA GLY A 97 -14.79 -3.46 -18.71
C GLY A 97 -14.11 -4.40 -19.70
N PRO A 98 -13.10 -5.14 -19.23
CA PRO A 98 -12.28 -5.98 -20.09
C PRO A 98 -13.14 -7.05 -20.77
N GLY A 99 -13.36 -6.90 -22.08
CA GLY A 99 -14.27 -7.75 -22.86
C GLY A 99 -15.46 -7.02 -23.49
N GLY A 100 -15.60 -5.70 -23.26
CA GLY A 100 -16.72 -4.90 -23.77
C GLY A 100 -17.98 -4.96 -22.90
N ASP A 101 -17.99 -5.87 -21.91
CA ASP A 101 -19.01 -5.91 -20.88
C ASP A 101 -18.69 -4.89 -19.79
N GLN A 102 -19.60 -3.94 -19.61
CA GLN A 102 -19.50 -3.00 -18.51
C GLN A 102 -19.58 -3.79 -17.21
N LEU A 103 -18.59 -3.63 -16.31
CA LEU A 103 -18.66 -4.19 -14.96
C LEU A 103 -19.95 -3.69 -14.34
N ALA A 104 -20.95 -4.56 -14.32
CA ALA A 104 -22.30 -4.16 -14.06
C ALA A 104 -22.32 -3.53 -12.67
N LEU A 105 -22.72 -2.25 -12.61
CA LEU A 105 -23.11 -1.58 -11.38
C LEU A 105 -24.24 -2.35 -10.63
N GLY A 106 -24.80 -3.39 -11.25
CA GLY A 106 -25.75 -4.34 -10.67
C GLY A 106 -25.16 -5.49 -9.84
N ASP A 107 -23.83 -5.70 -9.79
CA ASP A 107 -23.22 -6.64 -8.83
C ASP A 107 -22.71 -5.90 -7.59
N TRP A 108 -23.21 -6.28 -6.40
CA TRP A 108 -22.80 -5.70 -5.12
C TRP A 108 -21.29 -5.85 -4.87
N ARG A 109 -20.64 -6.85 -5.47
CA ARG A 109 -19.20 -7.06 -5.35
C ARG A 109 -18.40 -5.95 -6.00
N THR A 110 -18.91 -5.34 -7.06
CA THR A 110 -18.26 -4.20 -7.74
C THR A 110 -18.15 -3.01 -6.80
N LEU A 111 -19.14 -2.81 -5.93
CA LEU A 111 -19.12 -1.76 -4.90
C LEU A 111 -18.28 -2.14 -3.69
N LEU A 112 -18.28 -3.43 -3.30
CA LEU A 112 -17.54 -3.89 -2.13
C LEU A 112 -16.03 -3.99 -2.39
N LEU A 113 -15.61 -4.28 -3.62
CA LEU A 113 -14.20 -4.38 -4.00
C LEU A 113 -13.39 -3.13 -3.66
N PRO A 114 -13.74 -1.90 -4.09
CA PRO A 114 -12.96 -0.70 -3.75
C PRO A 114 -12.95 -0.44 -2.24
N VAL A 115 -14.03 -0.74 -1.52
CA VAL A 115 -14.07 -0.59 -0.06
C VAL A 115 -13.04 -1.52 0.59
N ALA A 116 -13.04 -2.81 0.24
CA ALA A 116 -12.11 -3.78 0.80
C ALA A 116 -10.66 -3.55 0.35
N ALA A 117 -10.45 -3.13 -0.89
CA ALA A 117 -9.15 -2.86 -1.48
C ALA A 117 -8.47 -1.62 -0.87
N LEU A 118 -9.25 -0.61 -0.47
CA LEU A 118 -8.73 0.67 0.02
C LEU A 118 -8.76 0.79 1.55
N ALA A 119 -9.76 0.21 2.24
CA ALA A 119 -9.95 0.44 3.67
C ALA A 119 -8.76 0.01 4.55
N PRO A 120 -8.15 -1.19 4.39
CA PRO A 120 -7.03 -1.60 5.22
C PRO A 120 -5.80 -0.70 5.02
N ALA A 121 -5.46 -0.42 3.76
CA ALA A 121 -4.33 0.41 3.40
C ALA A 121 -4.54 1.89 3.79
N GLY A 122 -5.75 2.40 3.61
CA GLY A 122 -6.14 3.75 4.04
C GLY A 122 -6.11 3.90 5.55
N GLY A 123 -6.60 2.92 6.30
CA GLY A 123 -6.50 2.88 7.76
C GLY A 123 -5.05 2.87 8.26
N TYR A 124 -4.19 2.08 7.62
CA TYR A 124 -2.75 2.07 7.90
C TYR A 124 -2.12 3.46 7.71
N LEU A 125 -2.34 4.10 6.55
CA LEU A 125 -1.82 5.43 6.23
C LEU A 125 -2.34 6.50 7.18
N PHE A 126 -3.64 6.47 7.51
CA PHE A 126 -4.26 7.39 8.46
C PHE A 126 -3.63 7.25 9.86
N SER A 127 -3.45 6.02 10.33
CA SER A 127 -2.82 5.77 11.62
C SER A 127 -1.36 6.23 11.67
N ALA A 128 -0.64 6.12 10.55
CA ALA A 128 0.73 6.61 10.44
C ALA A 128 0.77 8.15 10.48
N ARG A 129 -0.15 8.82 9.80
CA ARG A 129 -0.30 10.28 9.87
C ARG A 129 -0.59 10.80 11.26
N ILE A 130 -1.52 10.18 11.98
CA ILE A 130 -1.85 10.60 13.35
C ILE A 130 -0.61 10.51 14.23
N ARG A 131 0.18 9.44 14.13
CA ARG A 131 1.42 9.29 14.90
C ARG A 131 2.44 10.39 14.61
N GLU A 132 2.63 10.77 13.35
CA GLU A 132 3.53 11.86 12.96
C GLU A 132 3.10 13.20 13.60
N ILE A 133 1.79 13.49 13.63
CA ILE A 133 1.24 14.71 14.25
C ILE A 133 1.42 14.67 15.77
N THR A 134 1.09 13.55 16.42
CA THR A 134 1.24 13.41 17.87
C THR A 134 2.69 13.58 18.32
N GLN A 135 3.65 13.06 17.56
CA GLN A 135 5.09 13.24 17.81
C GLN A 135 5.53 14.70 17.64
N ALA A 136 5.03 15.38 16.60
CA ALA A 136 5.32 16.79 16.38
C ALA A 136 4.82 17.68 17.53
N VAL A 137 3.64 17.36 18.08
CA VAL A 137 3.07 18.09 19.24
C VAL A 137 3.81 17.74 20.55
N GLY A 138 4.14 16.48 20.77
CA GLY A 138 4.87 16.03 21.97
C GLY A 138 6.32 16.50 22.04
N GLY A 139 6.99 16.66 20.89
CA GLY A 139 8.37 17.17 20.79
C GLY A 139 8.52 18.66 21.11
N THR A 140 7.41 19.41 21.17
CA THR A 140 7.40 20.85 21.51
C THR A 140 7.30 21.16 23.00
N GLN A 141 7.28 20.15 23.89
CA GLN A 141 7.22 20.37 25.34
C GLN A 141 8.47 21.15 25.82
N PRO A 142 8.35 22.39 26.33
CA PRO A 142 9.49 23.15 26.83
C PRO A 142 10.14 22.41 28.00
N ALA A 143 11.48 22.34 28.02
CA ALA A 143 12.23 21.75 29.12
C ALA A 143 11.79 22.38 30.46
N PRO A 144 11.65 21.58 31.54
CA PRO A 144 11.35 22.11 32.87
C PRO A 144 12.39 23.17 33.22
N ARG A 145 11.94 24.40 33.49
CA ARG A 145 12.85 25.45 33.99
C ARG A 145 13.24 25.08 35.42
N PRO A 146 14.54 25.11 35.77
CA PRO A 146 15.02 24.82 37.11
C PRO A 146 14.49 25.84 38.12
#